data_AF-A0ABD3PTM8-F1
#
_entry.id   AF-A0ABD3PTM8-F1
#
_cell.length_a   1.000
_cell.length_b   1.000
_cell.length_c   1.000
_cell.angle_alpha   90.00
_cell.angle_beta   90.00
_cell.angle_gamma   90.00
#
_symmetry.space_group_name_H-M   'P 1'
#
loop_
_entity.id
_entity.type
_entity.pdbx_description
1 polymer ?
#
loop_
_entity_poly.entity_id
_entity_poly.type
_entity_poly.pdbx_seq_one_letter_code
_entity_poly.pdbx_strand_id
1 'polypeptide(L)'
;MKVSGVDGLSRGDLTEGMMAGRDPLSFIPFNQGADERSGGRVSTWVRSWWKSRKGIDFGGMPLKAITKDNMFELRDLQAARLWILPPATMEVVMELLCEDRLAHPQWPHVFAVPRLMTHFWRKDLMKNADLLFTVPAGVPFWNAGQLFEPGSRALLQQFLAWASNFPPVQKCMEASDDRFPRLDDGEDTTNATDLEAIEASTTMHRYRSARDGDHLMGVPFECDLCSFRNVSGRQPIFCDRRDQFTLTCIRRVQLDVMWAREPHTVSSNWARTKADYQMVMTNLSVSPEAFLPQLGNTELRDRVGMGAALATLVTSLRAGRNSTNIQVDTMRKTRTWISNAHDAGQEYSCESVVGLDRAKQYVTSCHTFGKWYGRFMRGARLRMGMVRKQNEALTSSVALAVCEVAESRWQLSSDEEMRENLEDTVCFMLAAMGAGLRGEEVPLLSMEGLLAFWEESRLAADRFVMLTLKGRFKGEVDERWHLVPLSDNSRSGLPFRQWIGRALNRRVHCQGRSKGWLFQNKQGIRLKFGRYDPTFRVLIDAARALHPSLLPDIVETGDYSLWRSPRRVAVPETTNQDVSEKVIELVNRWRKKEAAKGSEPGLPMRQIYTQCLVEEGDVQTVACPEATN
;
A
#
# COMPACT_ATOMS: atom_id res chain seq x y z
N MET A 1 -34.23 -11.01 -22.81
CA MET A 1 -33.51 -10.14 -23.78
C MET A 1 -34.23 -10.03 -25.12
N LYS A 2 -34.48 -11.13 -25.87
CA LYS A 2 -35.30 -11.05 -27.10
C LYS A 2 -36.73 -10.57 -26.82
N VAL A 3 -37.47 -11.28 -25.97
CA VAL A 3 -38.88 -10.93 -25.70
C VAL A 3 -39.06 -9.60 -24.95
N SER A 4 -38.04 -9.17 -24.20
CA SER A 4 -38.02 -7.86 -23.53
C SER A 4 -37.71 -6.69 -24.49
N GLY A 5 -37.45 -6.96 -25.78
CA GLY A 5 -37.15 -5.95 -26.80
C GLY A 5 -35.73 -5.37 -26.76
N VAL A 6 -34.91 -5.76 -25.78
CA VAL A 6 -33.55 -5.20 -25.57
C VAL A 6 -32.58 -5.62 -26.68
N ASP A 7 -32.72 -6.84 -27.20
CA ASP A 7 -31.91 -7.32 -28.33
C ASP A 7 -32.28 -6.61 -29.64
N GLY A 8 -33.59 -6.42 -29.89
CA GLY A 8 -34.10 -5.63 -31.03
C GLY A 8 -33.65 -4.17 -30.99
N LEU A 9 -33.60 -3.58 -29.79
CA LEU A 9 -33.15 -2.20 -29.57
C LEU A 9 -31.71 -1.97 -30.03
N SER A 10 -30.82 -2.94 -29.83
CA SER A 10 -29.43 -2.89 -30.34
C SER A 10 -29.33 -2.91 -31.87
N ARG A 11 -30.42 -3.28 -32.55
CA ARG A 11 -30.56 -3.36 -34.00
C ARG A 11 -31.52 -2.29 -34.56
N GLY A 12 -31.95 -1.34 -33.73
CA GLY A 12 -32.86 -0.25 -34.11
C GLY A 12 -34.33 -0.63 -34.18
N ASP A 13 -34.74 -1.80 -33.70
CA ASP A 13 -36.14 -2.20 -33.63
C ASP A 13 -36.82 -1.61 -32.38
N LEU A 14 -37.82 -0.77 -32.61
CA LEU A 14 -38.59 -0.07 -31.58
C LEU A 14 -39.99 -0.67 -31.36
N THR A 15 -40.31 -1.79 -32.02
CA THR A 15 -41.67 -2.37 -32.03
C THR A 15 -41.87 -3.53 -31.06
N GLU A 16 -40.80 -3.96 -30.36
CA GLU A 16 -40.82 -5.13 -29.48
C GLU A 16 -40.67 -4.78 -27.99
N GLY A 17 -41.23 -5.65 -27.13
CA GLY A 17 -40.97 -5.67 -25.70
C GLY A 17 -41.33 -4.39 -24.96
N MET A 18 -40.37 -3.83 -24.23
CA MET A 18 -40.57 -2.60 -23.45
C MET A 18 -40.88 -1.38 -24.33
N MET A 19 -40.34 -1.34 -25.56
CA MET A 19 -40.58 -0.23 -26.50
C MET A 19 -41.99 -0.25 -27.08
N ALA A 20 -42.66 -1.41 -27.03
CA ALA A 20 -44.08 -1.56 -27.37
C ALA A 20 -45.03 -1.21 -26.19
N GLY A 21 -44.51 -0.63 -25.10
CA GLY A 21 -45.29 -0.20 -23.94
C GLY A 21 -45.59 -1.31 -22.91
N ARG A 22 -44.92 -2.47 -22.99
CA ARG A 22 -45.06 -3.53 -21.97
C ARG A 22 -44.21 -3.23 -20.74
N ASP A 23 -44.75 -3.51 -19.55
CA ASP A 23 -44.06 -3.30 -18.27
C ASP A 23 -42.73 -4.09 -18.21
N PRO A 24 -41.57 -3.43 -18.00
CA PRO A 24 -40.28 -4.07 -17.80
C PRO A 24 -40.29 -5.18 -16.72
N LEU A 25 -41.04 -5.00 -15.64
CA LEU A 25 -41.09 -5.95 -14.52
C LEU A 25 -41.86 -7.22 -14.85
N SER A 26 -42.74 -7.19 -15.85
CA SER A 26 -43.42 -8.39 -16.36
C SER A 26 -42.43 -9.40 -16.99
N PHE A 27 -41.24 -8.94 -17.40
CA PHE A 27 -40.18 -9.79 -17.92
C PHE A 27 -39.19 -10.29 -16.85
N ILE A 28 -39.19 -9.68 -15.65
CA ILE A 28 -38.24 -9.96 -14.56
C ILE A 28 -38.96 -9.94 -13.19
N PRO A 29 -39.70 -10.99 -12.81
CA PRO A 29 -40.55 -10.97 -11.61
C PRO A 29 -39.75 -11.20 -10.31
N PHE A 30 -39.11 -10.16 -9.76
CA PHE A 30 -38.33 -10.25 -8.52
C PHE A 30 -39.12 -10.65 -7.27
N ASN A 31 -40.44 -10.46 -7.30
CA ASN A 31 -41.37 -10.76 -6.22
C ASN A 31 -41.83 -12.22 -6.16
N GLN A 32 -41.47 -13.06 -7.14
CA GLN A 32 -41.92 -14.46 -7.21
C GLN A 32 -40.79 -15.46 -7.05
N GLY A 33 -40.98 -16.42 -6.13
CA GLY A 33 -40.09 -17.56 -5.89
C GLY A 33 -40.14 -18.62 -7.00
N ALA A 34 -39.29 -19.65 -6.92
CA ALA A 34 -39.29 -20.70 -7.94
C ALA A 34 -40.61 -21.52 -7.92
N ASP A 35 -41.13 -21.83 -6.74
CA ASP A 35 -42.33 -22.67 -6.65
C ASP A 35 -43.58 -21.94 -7.15
N GLU A 36 -43.68 -20.63 -6.92
CA GLU A 36 -44.76 -19.77 -7.43
C GLU A 36 -44.76 -19.69 -8.96
N ARG A 37 -43.56 -19.53 -9.56
CA ARG A 37 -43.40 -19.50 -11.03
C ARG A 37 -43.74 -20.82 -11.70
N SER A 38 -43.47 -21.93 -11.00
CA SER A 38 -43.69 -23.29 -11.51
C SER A 38 -45.03 -23.90 -11.09
N GLY A 39 -45.84 -23.20 -10.30
CA GLY A 39 -47.11 -23.72 -9.77
C GLY A 39 -46.94 -24.98 -8.90
N GLY A 40 -45.93 -25.00 -8.01
CA GLY A 40 -45.71 -26.10 -7.06
C GLY A 40 -44.89 -27.29 -7.57
N ARG A 41 -44.50 -27.28 -8.85
CA ARG A 41 -43.76 -28.40 -9.47
C ARG A 41 -42.33 -28.52 -8.94
N VAL A 42 -41.72 -27.41 -8.57
CA VAL A 42 -40.35 -27.35 -8.06
C VAL A 42 -40.24 -28.00 -6.69
N SER A 43 -41.09 -27.64 -5.73
CA SER A 43 -41.07 -28.22 -4.39
C SER A 43 -41.44 -29.71 -4.43
N THR A 44 -42.37 -30.10 -5.31
CA THR A 44 -42.70 -31.51 -5.57
C THR A 44 -41.48 -32.28 -6.06
N TRP A 45 -40.73 -31.71 -7.00
CA TRP A 45 -39.49 -32.32 -7.49
C TRP A 45 -38.43 -32.42 -6.39
N VAL A 46 -38.19 -31.36 -5.60
CA VAL A 46 -37.27 -31.37 -4.45
C VAL A 46 -37.61 -32.52 -3.48
N ARG A 47 -38.89 -32.65 -3.11
CA ARG A 47 -39.33 -33.67 -2.15
C ARG A 47 -39.21 -35.09 -2.69
N SER A 48 -39.21 -35.26 -4.03
CA SER A 48 -39.15 -36.59 -4.66
C SER A 48 -37.81 -37.31 -4.44
N TRP A 49 -36.68 -36.59 -4.41
CA TRP A 49 -35.36 -37.17 -4.14
C TRP A 49 -34.86 -36.94 -2.71
N TRP A 50 -35.53 -36.09 -1.92
CA TRP A 50 -35.28 -36.01 -0.47
C TRP A 50 -35.66 -37.30 0.25
N LYS A 51 -36.63 -38.05 -0.28
CA LYS A 51 -37.02 -39.37 0.23
C LYS A 51 -36.28 -40.48 -0.52
N SER A 52 -35.76 -41.44 0.22
CA SER A 52 -35.25 -42.69 -0.35
C SER A 52 -36.39 -43.50 -1.00
N ARG A 53 -36.04 -44.51 -1.82
CA ARG A 53 -37.02 -45.45 -2.41
C ARG A 53 -37.88 -46.19 -1.38
N LYS A 54 -37.47 -46.21 -0.10
CA LYS A 54 -38.20 -46.81 1.03
C LYS A 54 -39.06 -45.79 1.80
N GLY A 55 -39.18 -44.56 1.32
CA GLY A 55 -39.97 -43.50 1.96
C GLY A 55 -39.31 -42.79 3.15
N ILE A 56 -38.05 -43.12 3.45
CA ILE A 56 -37.28 -42.54 4.56
C ILE A 56 -36.63 -41.24 4.08
N ASP A 57 -36.78 -40.15 4.85
CA ASP A 57 -36.15 -38.86 4.56
C ASP A 57 -34.61 -38.92 4.64
N PHE A 58 -33.95 -38.13 3.80
CA PHE A 58 -32.49 -38.03 3.77
C PHE A 58 -31.95 -37.61 5.14
N GLY A 59 -30.98 -38.37 5.68
CA GLY A 59 -30.44 -38.15 7.02
C GLY A 59 -31.42 -38.40 8.17
N GLY A 60 -32.59 -38.98 7.91
CA GLY A 60 -33.66 -39.15 8.91
C GLY A 60 -34.37 -37.85 9.31
N MET A 61 -34.17 -36.77 8.53
CA MET A 61 -34.65 -35.43 8.87
C MET A 61 -35.77 -34.98 7.92
N PRO A 62 -36.93 -34.54 8.44
CA PRO A 62 -38.00 -34.03 7.59
C PRO A 62 -37.57 -32.73 6.89
N LEU A 63 -37.95 -32.54 5.63
CA LEU A 63 -37.66 -31.32 4.87
C LEU A 63 -38.82 -30.32 4.99
N LYS A 64 -38.60 -29.19 5.67
CA LYS A 64 -39.62 -28.16 5.89
C LYS A 64 -39.36 -26.92 5.04
N ALA A 65 -40.40 -26.44 4.38
CA ALA A 65 -40.33 -25.24 3.55
C ALA A 65 -40.21 -23.98 4.41
N ILE A 66 -39.26 -23.12 4.07
CA ILE A 66 -39.06 -21.83 4.67
C ILE A 66 -39.80 -20.79 3.84
N THR A 67 -40.67 -20.06 4.52
CA THR A 67 -41.62 -19.08 4.00
C THR A 67 -41.38 -17.76 4.73
N LYS A 68 -42.02 -16.68 4.26
CA LYS A 68 -41.96 -15.38 4.93
C LYS A 68 -42.42 -15.41 6.38
N ASP A 69 -43.31 -16.34 6.72
CA ASP A 69 -43.96 -16.38 8.03
C ASP A 69 -43.14 -17.19 9.06
N ASN A 70 -42.18 -18.03 8.62
CA ASN A 70 -41.38 -18.87 9.53
C ASN A 70 -39.85 -18.69 9.39
N MET A 71 -39.37 -17.82 8.49
CA MET A 71 -37.93 -17.65 8.25
C MET A 71 -37.17 -17.07 9.45
N PHE A 72 -37.86 -16.40 10.39
CA PHE A 72 -37.26 -15.84 11.60
C PHE A 72 -37.37 -16.76 12.83
N GLU A 73 -37.97 -17.95 12.66
CA GLU A 73 -38.21 -18.93 13.75
C GLU A 73 -37.36 -20.19 13.58
N LEU A 74 -36.21 -20.09 12.88
CA LEU A 74 -35.37 -21.25 12.54
C LEU A 74 -34.85 -21.99 13.76
N ARG A 75 -34.56 -21.27 14.86
CA ARG A 75 -34.08 -21.85 16.12
C ARG A 75 -35.03 -22.89 16.72
N ASP A 76 -36.32 -22.72 16.51
CA ASP A 76 -37.38 -23.57 17.06
C ASP A 76 -37.72 -24.73 16.10
N LEU A 77 -37.02 -24.81 14.96
CA LEU A 77 -37.27 -25.76 13.90
C LEU A 77 -36.26 -26.92 13.92
N GLN A 78 -36.72 -28.14 14.21
CA GLN A 78 -35.89 -29.36 14.19
C GLN A 78 -36.09 -30.15 12.88
N ALA A 79 -35.64 -29.59 11.76
CA ALA A 79 -35.88 -30.13 10.42
C ALA A 79 -34.83 -29.63 9.41
N ALA A 80 -34.67 -30.30 8.27
CA ALA A 80 -33.93 -29.72 7.16
C ALA A 80 -34.70 -28.52 6.57
N ARG A 81 -33.98 -27.49 6.11
CA ARG A 81 -34.55 -26.23 5.61
C ARG A 81 -34.69 -26.24 4.09
N LEU A 82 -35.86 -25.94 3.56
CA LEU A 82 -36.09 -25.78 2.12
C LEU A 82 -36.44 -24.33 1.77
N TRP A 83 -35.51 -23.63 1.13
CA TRP A 83 -35.59 -22.22 0.77
C TRP A 83 -36.02 -22.07 -0.69
N ILE A 84 -37.23 -21.55 -0.93
CA ILE A 84 -37.78 -21.32 -2.28
C ILE A 84 -38.34 -19.89 -2.41
N LEU A 85 -37.73 -18.95 -1.69
CA LEU A 85 -38.23 -17.58 -1.58
C LEU A 85 -37.93 -16.74 -2.83
N PRO A 86 -38.63 -15.62 -3.03
CA PRO A 86 -38.38 -14.68 -4.13
C PRO A 86 -36.96 -14.12 -4.14
N PRO A 87 -36.41 -13.75 -5.32
CA PRO A 87 -35.12 -13.07 -5.41
C PRO A 87 -35.03 -11.79 -4.58
N ALA A 88 -36.13 -11.06 -4.40
CA ALA A 88 -36.14 -9.82 -3.61
C ALA A 88 -35.82 -10.03 -2.11
N THR A 89 -36.02 -11.23 -1.55
CA THR A 89 -35.76 -11.50 -0.13
C THR A 89 -34.36 -12.07 0.12
N MET A 90 -33.48 -12.01 -0.88
CA MET A 90 -32.21 -12.74 -0.89
C MET A 90 -31.25 -12.35 0.22
N GLU A 91 -31.07 -11.05 0.47
CA GLU A 91 -30.11 -10.55 1.47
C GLU A 91 -30.46 -11.09 2.86
N VAL A 92 -31.74 -10.95 3.26
CA VAL A 92 -32.28 -11.47 4.52
C VAL A 92 -32.11 -12.99 4.62
N VAL A 93 -32.38 -13.71 3.53
CA VAL A 93 -32.25 -15.17 3.50
C VAL A 93 -30.79 -15.63 3.65
N MET A 94 -29.82 -14.88 3.14
CA MET A 94 -28.39 -15.19 3.31
C MET A 94 -27.87 -14.90 4.71
N GLU A 95 -28.37 -13.84 5.34
CA GLU A 95 -28.07 -13.52 6.74
C GLU A 95 -28.58 -14.64 7.66
N LEU A 96 -29.86 -15.00 7.53
CA LEU A 96 -30.49 -16.08 8.29
C LEU A 96 -29.84 -17.45 8.05
N LEU A 97 -29.35 -17.70 6.83
CA LEU A 97 -28.56 -18.91 6.53
C LEU A 97 -27.25 -18.93 7.33
N CYS A 98 -26.53 -17.81 7.38
CA CYS A 98 -25.25 -17.73 8.10
C CYS A 98 -25.47 -17.94 9.60
N GLU A 99 -26.49 -17.31 10.17
CA GLU A 99 -26.86 -17.47 11.58
C GLU A 99 -27.27 -18.91 11.93
N ASP A 100 -28.18 -19.51 11.15
CA ASP A 100 -28.68 -20.88 11.42
C ASP A 100 -27.57 -21.93 11.22
N ARG A 101 -26.61 -21.72 10.32
CA ARG A 101 -25.45 -22.61 10.16
C ARG A 101 -24.46 -22.53 11.31
N LEU A 102 -24.31 -21.36 11.92
CA LEU A 102 -23.47 -21.17 13.10
C LEU A 102 -24.13 -21.79 14.33
N ALA A 103 -25.44 -21.58 14.50
CA ALA A 103 -26.20 -22.10 15.63
C ALA A 103 -26.47 -23.61 15.53
N HIS A 104 -26.70 -24.12 14.31
CA HIS A 104 -27.14 -25.49 14.06
C HIS A 104 -26.45 -26.13 12.85
N PRO A 105 -25.13 -26.39 12.91
CA PRO A 105 -24.35 -26.93 11.79
C PRO A 105 -24.82 -28.32 11.32
N GLN A 106 -25.64 -29.01 12.10
CA GLN A 106 -26.19 -30.33 11.80
C GLN A 106 -27.41 -30.33 10.87
N TRP A 107 -28.11 -29.20 10.71
CA TRP A 107 -29.33 -29.15 9.89
C TRP A 107 -28.98 -28.87 8.42
N PRO A 108 -29.41 -29.71 7.46
CA PRO A 108 -29.20 -29.45 6.05
C PRO A 108 -30.06 -28.28 5.55
N HIS A 109 -29.52 -27.48 4.65
CA HIS A 109 -30.26 -26.43 3.93
C HIS A 109 -30.34 -26.80 2.45
N VAL A 110 -31.47 -26.54 1.81
CA VAL A 110 -31.74 -26.80 0.40
C VAL A 110 -32.31 -25.53 -0.23
N PHE A 111 -31.74 -25.05 -1.34
CA PHE A 111 -32.10 -23.74 -1.93
C PHE A 111 -32.57 -23.85 -3.37
N ALA A 112 -33.86 -23.79 -3.67
CA ALA A 112 -34.36 -23.75 -5.04
C ALA A 112 -34.80 -22.34 -5.43
N VAL A 113 -33.89 -21.57 -6.04
CA VAL A 113 -34.10 -20.14 -6.37
C VAL A 113 -33.93 -19.84 -7.87
N PRO A 114 -34.70 -18.90 -8.45
CA PRO A 114 -34.52 -18.47 -9.84
C PRO A 114 -33.15 -17.81 -10.09
N ARG A 115 -32.67 -17.82 -11.34
CA ARG A 115 -31.36 -17.24 -11.71
C ARG A 115 -31.38 -15.71 -11.86
N LEU A 116 -32.28 -15.01 -11.17
CA LEU A 116 -32.28 -13.55 -11.10
C LEU A 116 -31.37 -13.08 -9.96
N MET A 117 -30.86 -11.84 -10.02
CA MET A 117 -29.89 -11.32 -9.04
C MET A 117 -28.65 -12.22 -8.90
N THR A 118 -28.16 -12.72 -10.05
CA THR A 118 -27.11 -13.73 -10.13
C THR A 118 -25.81 -13.32 -9.41
N HIS A 119 -25.45 -12.04 -9.38
CA HIS A 119 -24.26 -11.57 -8.63
C HIS A 119 -24.40 -11.88 -7.13
N PHE A 120 -25.57 -11.65 -6.56
CA PHE A 120 -25.81 -11.88 -5.15
C PHE A 120 -25.89 -13.39 -4.85
N TRP A 121 -26.75 -14.14 -5.55
CA TRP A 121 -26.89 -15.59 -5.30
C TRP A 121 -25.60 -16.37 -5.64
N ARG A 122 -24.91 -16.02 -6.73
CA ARG A 122 -23.65 -16.72 -7.09
C ARG A 122 -22.46 -16.32 -6.23
N LYS A 123 -22.41 -15.15 -5.62
CA LYS A 123 -21.22 -14.77 -4.87
C LYS A 123 -21.29 -15.27 -3.44
N ASP A 124 -22.47 -15.27 -2.83
CA ASP A 124 -22.60 -15.56 -1.39
C ASP A 124 -23.14 -16.96 -1.14
N LEU A 125 -24.18 -17.40 -1.87
CA LEU A 125 -24.66 -18.78 -1.72
C LEU A 125 -23.65 -19.80 -2.27
N MET A 126 -22.93 -19.50 -3.38
CA MET A 126 -21.90 -20.41 -3.96
C MET A 126 -20.66 -20.61 -3.08
N LYS A 127 -20.33 -19.67 -2.18
CA LYS A 127 -19.25 -19.89 -1.21
C LYS A 127 -19.69 -20.82 -0.08
N ASN A 128 -20.99 -20.85 0.19
CA ASN A 128 -21.62 -21.55 1.31
C ASN A 128 -22.17 -22.93 0.92
N ALA A 129 -21.75 -23.42 -0.24
CA ALA A 129 -22.42 -24.40 -1.05
C ALA A 129 -21.63 -25.72 -1.16
N ASP A 130 -22.15 -26.83 -0.63
CA ASP A 130 -21.48 -28.14 -0.75
C ASP A 130 -21.74 -28.84 -2.10
N LEU A 131 -22.94 -28.69 -2.67
CA LEU A 131 -23.36 -29.24 -3.96
C LEU A 131 -24.14 -28.18 -4.75
N LEU A 132 -23.64 -27.78 -5.91
CA LEU A 132 -24.30 -26.80 -6.77
C LEU A 132 -24.45 -27.36 -8.16
N PHE A 133 -25.68 -27.45 -8.66
CA PHE A 133 -25.94 -27.74 -10.05
C PHE A 133 -26.98 -26.80 -10.63
N THR A 134 -26.96 -26.70 -11.96
CA THR A 134 -27.84 -25.83 -12.72
C THR A 134 -28.83 -26.69 -13.50
N VAL A 135 -30.11 -26.56 -13.17
CA VAL A 135 -31.18 -27.13 -13.99
C VAL A 135 -31.28 -26.32 -15.31
N PRO A 136 -31.62 -26.92 -16.46
CA PRO A 136 -31.94 -26.17 -17.68
C PRO A 136 -33.42 -25.82 -17.79
N ALA A 137 -33.75 -24.75 -18.51
CA ALA A 137 -35.15 -24.45 -18.83
C ALA A 137 -35.70 -25.50 -19.81
N GLY A 138 -36.98 -25.86 -19.67
CA GLY A 138 -37.63 -26.87 -20.51
C GLY A 138 -37.63 -28.28 -19.91
N VAL A 139 -37.26 -28.45 -18.64
CA VAL A 139 -37.46 -29.71 -17.92
C VAL A 139 -38.90 -29.81 -17.40
N PRO A 140 -39.45 -31.00 -17.14
CA PRO A 140 -40.88 -31.19 -16.81
C PRO A 140 -41.39 -30.37 -15.61
N PHE A 141 -40.52 -30.03 -14.66
CA PHE A 141 -40.86 -29.22 -13.49
C PHE A 141 -40.51 -27.73 -13.65
N TRP A 142 -39.92 -27.31 -14.77
CA TRP A 142 -39.45 -25.96 -15.04
C TRP A 142 -39.52 -25.58 -16.53
N ASN A 143 -40.70 -25.17 -16.99
CA ASN A 143 -41.05 -24.97 -18.41
C ASN A 143 -40.49 -23.67 -19.01
N ALA A 144 -40.10 -23.72 -20.29
CA ALA A 144 -39.53 -22.58 -21.02
C ALA A 144 -40.54 -21.47 -21.36
N GLY A 145 -41.84 -21.79 -21.48
CA GLY A 145 -42.88 -20.84 -21.88
C GLY A 145 -43.31 -19.81 -20.82
N GLN A 146 -42.79 -19.91 -19.59
CA GLN A 146 -43.18 -19.05 -18.46
C GLN A 146 -42.05 -18.09 -18.03
N LEU A 147 -40.95 -17.98 -18.80
CA LEU A 147 -39.71 -17.35 -18.33
C LEU A 147 -39.06 -16.48 -19.42
N PHE A 148 -38.80 -15.20 -19.10
CA PHE A 148 -38.10 -14.25 -19.99
C PHE A 148 -36.66 -13.96 -19.55
N GLU A 149 -35.96 -14.96 -19.02
CA GLU A 149 -34.57 -14.80 -18.57
C GLU A 149 -33.59 -14.73 -19.76
N PRO A 150 -32.60 -13.79 -19.75
CA PRO A 150 -31.59 -13.73 -20.80
C PRO A 150 -30.66 -14.94 -20.72
N GLY A 151 -30.65 -15.75 -21.78
CA GLY A 151 -29.58 -16.70 -22.09
C GLY A 151 -29.10 -17.51 -20.89
N SER A 152 -29.92 -18.40 -20.33
CA SER A 152 -29.38 -19.44 -19.46
C SER A 152 -30.37 -20.57 -19.16
N ARG A 153 -29.82 -21.78 -19.23
CA ARG A 153 -30.28 -22.99 -18.53
C ARG A 153 -30.68 -22.60 -17.09
N ALA A 154 -31.95 -22.80 -16.77
CA ALA A 154 -32.59 -22.24 -15.60
C ALA A 154 -32.31 -23.02 -14.30
N LEU A 155 -31.44 -22.42 -13.48
CA LEU A 155 -30.94 -22.97 -12.22
C LEU A 155 -32.07 -23.33 -11.25
N LEU A 156 -31.99 -24.53 -10.70
CA LEU A 156 -32.57 -24.88 -9.41
C LEU A 156 -31.43 -25.45 -8.57
N GLN A 157 -31.17 -24.82 -7.43
CA GLN A 157 -30.00 -25.07 -6.58
C GLN A 157 -30.40 -26.07 -5.46
N GLN A 158 -29.47 -26.85 -4.92
CA GLN A 158 -29.79 -27.92 -3.96
C GLN A 158 -28.53 -28.35 -3.22
N PHE A 159 -28.49 -28.14 -1.89
CA PHE A 159 -27.33 -28.44 -1.05
C PHE A 159 -27.54 -29.70 -0.21
N LEU A 160 -26.49 -30.54 -0.14
CA LEU A 160 -26.32 -31.63 0.82
C LEU A 160 -24.86 -31.60 1.33
N ALA A 161 -24.67 -31.56 2.64
CA ALA A 161 -23.36 -31.59 3.29
C ALA A 161 -23.23 -32.83 4.19
N TRP A 162 -22.10 -33.54 4.10
CA TRP A 162 -21.64 -34.50 5.11
C TRP A 162 -20.10 -34.45 5.19
N ALA A 163 -19.57 -34.60 6.41
CA ALA A 163 -18.14 -34.60 6.71
C ALA A 163 -17.61 -36.00 6.99
N SER A 164 -16.46 -36.36 6.39
CA SER A 164 -15.58 -37.39 6.97
C SER A 164 -14.09 -37.14 6.67
N ASN A 165 -13.35 -36.92 7.76
CA ASN A 165 -11.96 -37.28 8.10
C ASN A 165 -10.88 -37.38 7.00
N PHE A 166 -9.95 -36.42 7.05
CA PHE A 166 -8.52 -36.64 6.77
C PHE A 166 -7.69 -36.27 8.01
N PRO A 167 -6.54 -36.91 8.26
CA PRO A 167 -5.78 -36.69 9.48
C PRO A 167 -5.15 -35.28 9.48
N PRO A 168 -5.12 -34.58 10.63
CA PRO A 168 -4.57 -33.24 10.71
C PRO A 168 -3.04 -33.29 10.59
N VAL A 169 -2.51 -32.63 9.56
CA VAL A 169 -1.17 -32.04 9.64
C VAL A 169 -1.20 -31.08 10.84
N GLN A 170 -0.25 -31.21 11.77
CA GLN A 170 -0.10 -30.24 12.87
C GLN A 170 -0.23 -28.82 12.32
N LYS A 171 -1.21 -28.06 12.80
CA LYS A 171 -1.41 -26.66 12.40
C LYS A 171 -0.08 -25.93 12.55
N CYS A 172 0.44 -25.35 11.47
CA CYS A 172 1.66 -24.56 11.53
C CYS A 172 1.36 -23.25 12.26
N MET A 173 1.54 -23.25 13.57
CA MET A 173 1.32 -22.10 14.47
C MET A 173 2.65 -21.39 14.75
N GLU A 174 2.56 -20.14 15.22
CA GLU A 174 3.68 -19.40 15.76
C GLU A 174 4.27 -20.10 16.98
N ALA A 175 5.56 -19.89 17.21
CA ALA A 175 6.23 -20.41 18.40
C ALA A 175 5.76 -19.63 19.64
N SER A 176 5.69 -20.29 20.79
CA SER A 176 5.28 -19.67 22.05
C SER A 176 6.21 -18.55 22.53
N ASP A 177 7.47 -18.57 22.08
CA ASP A 177 8.51 -17.61 22.44
C ASP A 177 8.78 -16.57 21.34
N ASP A 178 7.88 -16.43 20.37
CA ASP A 178 8.02 -15.49 19.26
C ASP A 178 7.87 -14.03 19.72
N ARG A 179 8.98 -13.29 19.69
CA ARG A 179 9.09 -11.89 20.17
C ARG A 179 9.18 -10.86 19.04
N PHE A 180 8.87 -11.25 17.81
CA PHE A 180 9.09 -10.36 16.68
C PHE A 180 7.96 -9.34 16.54
N PRO A 181 8.27 -8.08 16.15
CA PRO A 181 7.31 -6.97 16.17
C PRO A 181 6.09 -7.23 15.28
N ARG A 182 4.91 -6.88 15.78
CA ARG A 182 3.64 -6.83 15.05
C ARG A 182 2.95 -5.49 15.31
N LEU A 183 2.07 -5.09 14.39
CA LEU A 183 1.34 -3.83 14.50
C LEU A 183 0.46 -3.76 15.76
N ASP A 184 -0.18 -4.87 16.13
CA ASP A 184 -1.18 -4.94 17.21
C ASP A 184 -0.56 -4.96 18.63
N ASP A 185 0.77 -5.11 18.75
CA ASP A 185 1.46 -5.19 20.05
C ASP A 185 1.79 -3.77 20.62
N GLY A 186 1.33 -2.69 19.98
CA GLY A 186 1.75 -1.30 20.25
C GLY A 186 0.66 -0.30 20.68
N GLU A 187 -0.61 -0.68 20.75
CA GLU A 187 -1.67 0.19 21.28
C GLU A 187 -2.20 -0.37 22.61
N ASP A 188 -2.07 0.45 23.67
CA ASP A 188 -2.88 0.30 24.87
C ASP A 188 -4.34 0.34 24.44
N THR A 189 -4.98 -0.84 24.40
CA THR A 189 -6.41 -1.07 24.08
C THR A 189 -7.34 -0.53 25.18
N THR A 190 -6.96 0.55 25.85
CA THR A 190 -7.77 1.17 26.89
C THR A 190 -8.91 2.03 26.33
N ASN A 191 -8.86 2.40 25.04
CA ASN A 191 -9.90 3.17 24.35
C ASN A 191 -10.27 2.59 22.96
N ALA A 192 -10.34 1.26 22.82
CA ALA A 192 -10.79 0.66 21.57
C ALA A 192 -12.30 0.91 21.38
N THR A 193 -12.67 1.46 20.22
CA THR A 193 -14.07 1.58 19.81
C THR A 193 -14.65 0.20 19.42
N ASP A 194 -15.97 0.02 19.47
CA ASP A 194 -16.63 -1.27 19.15
C ASP A 194 -16.25 -1.84 17.75
N LEU A 195 -15.89 -0.97 16.81
CA LEU A 195 -15.39 -1.34 15.47
C LEU A 195 -13.98 -1.95 15.50
N GLU A 196 -13.08 -1.42 16.34
CA GLU A 196 -11.70 -1.93 16.50
C GLU A 196 -11.69 -3.27 17.23
N ALA A 197 -12.64 -3.50 18.15
CA ALA A 197 -12.83 -4.79 18.81
C ALA A 197 -13.30 -5.90 17.85
N ILE A 198 -14.18 -5.57 16.89
CA ILE A 198 -14.65 -6.50 15.85
C ILE A 198 -13.51 -6.86 14.88
N GLU A 199 -12.72 -5.87 14.44
CA GLU A 199 -11.53 -6.13 13.61
C GLU A 199 -10.49 -6.99 14.35
N ALA A 200 -10.21 -6.70 15.63
CA ALA A 200 -9.28 -7.47 16.46
C ALA A 200 -9.67 -8.96 16.60
N SER A 201 -10.96 -9.26 16.71
CA SER A 201 -11.45 -10.66 16.78
C SER A 201 -11.22 -11.43 15.47
N THR A 202 -11.30 -10.73 14.33
CA THR A 202 -11.15 -11.31 12.99
C THR A 202 -9.67 -11.45 12.57
N THR A 203 -8.78 -10.63 13.15
CA THR A 203 -7.33 -10.64 12.90
C THR A 203 -6.54 -11.43 13.94
N MET A 204 -7.16 -11.96 15.00
CA MET A 204 -6.47 -12.60 16.13
C MET A 204 -5.48 -13.71 15.72
N HIS A 205 -5.79 -14.48 14.67
CA HIS A 205 -4.91 -15.54 14.15
C HIS A 205 -4.06 -15.12 12.94
N ARG A 206 -4.25 -13.91 12.43
CA ARG A 206 -3.52 -13.36 11.29
C ARG A 206 -2.04 -13.27 11.63
N TYR A 207 -1.18 -13.75 10.73
CA TYR A 207 0.28 -13.89 10.94
C TYR A 207 0.71 -14.88 12.03
N ARG A 208 -0.21 -15.42 12.84
CA ARG A 208 0.08 -16.38 13.93
C ARG A 208 -0.02 -17.84 13.51
N SER A 209 -0.70 -18.13 12.40
CA SER A 209 -0.85 -19.50 11.90
C SER A 209 -0.89 -19.56 10.38
N ALA A 210 -0.45 -20.67 9.82
CA ALA A 210 -0.62 -20.97 8.40
C ALA A 210 -2.06 -21.40 8.11
N ARG A 211 -2.45 -21.24 6.85
CA ARG A 211 -3.76 -21.64 6.31
C ARG A 211 -3.61 -22.85 5.39
N ASP A 212 -4.68 -23.60 5.25
CA ASP A 212 -4.72 -24.71 4.30
C ASP A 212 -4.45 -24.23 2.87
N GLY A 213 -3.49 -24.90 2.22
CA GLY A 213 -3.05 -24.57 0.86
C GLY A 213 -1.85 -23.63 0.79
N ASP A 214 -1.41 -23.00 1.88
CA ASP A 214 -0.27 -22.07 1.87
C ASP A 214 1.02 -22.70 1.30
N HIS A 215 1.24 -23.99 1.56
CA HIS A 215 2.37 -24.78 1.07
C HIS A 215 2.45 -24.94 -0.46
N LEU A 216 1.35 -24.68 -1.19
CA LEU A 216 1.29 -24.76 -2.66
C LEU A 216 1.19 -23.41 -3.35
N MET A 217 1.39 -22.31 -2.62
CA MET A 217 1.19 -20.98 -3.19
C MET A 217 2.34 -20.52 -4.11
N GLY A 218 3.04 -21.39 -4.84
CA GLY A 218 3.98 -20.98 -5.90
C GLY A 218 5.32 -20.42 -5.42
N VAL A 219 5.79 -20.85 -4.24
CA VAL A 219 7.18 -20.79 -3.76
C VAL A 219 7.50 -22.10 -3.01
N PRO A 220 8.77 -22.53 -2.94
CA PRO A 220 9.13 -23.76 -2.23
C PRO A 220 8.75 -23.69 -0.74
N PHE A 221 8.21 -24.80 -0.23
CA PHE A 221 7.96 -25.02 1.20
C PHE A 221 8.81 -26.19 1.69
N GLU A 222 9.43 -25.99 2.86
CA GLU A 222 10.22 -26.97 3.59
C GLU A 222 9.85 -26.82 5.07
N CYS A 223 9.81 -27.90 5.85
CA CYS A 223 9.52 -27.78 7.28
C CYS A 223 10.66 -27.07 8.03
N ASP A 224 10.42 -26.67 9.29
CA ASP A 224 11.43 -25.99 10.11
C ASP A 224 12.73 -26.78 10.22
N LEU A 225 12.64 -28.09 10.40
CA LEU A 225 13.79 -28.97 10.54
C LEU A 225 14.62 -29.06 9.24
N CYS A 226 13.96 -29.16 8.09
CA CYS A 226 14.62 -29.11 6.78
C CYS A 226 15.28 -27.76 6.56
N SER A 227 14.59 -26.66 6.84
CA SER A 227 15.12 -25.31 6.72
C SER A 227 16.34 -25.10 7.63
N PHE A 228 16.30 -25.63 8.86
CA PHE A 228 17.42 -25.57 9.80
C PHE A 228 18.63 -26.32 9.23
N ARG A 229 18.43 -27.57 8.78
CA ARG A 229 19.50 -28.37 8.17
C ARG A 229 20.10 -27.68 6.95
N ASN A 230 19.27 -27.10 6.08
CA ASN A 230 19.70 -26.41 4.87
C ASN A 230 20.57 -25.18 5.14
N VAL A 231 20.32 -24.46 6.23
CA VAL A 231 21.12 -23.29 6.63
C VAL A 231 22.33 -23.67 7.48
N SER A 232 22.18 -24.62 8.41
CA SER A 232 23.19 -24.92 9.43
C SER A 232 24.10 -26.10 9.10
N GLY A 233 23.79 -26.91 8.07
CA GLY A 233 24.60 -28.08 7.70
C GLY A 233 24.47 -29.27 8.66
N ARG A 234 23.63 -29.18 9.70
CA ARG A 234 23.56 -30.15 10.80
C ARG A 234 22.16 -30.27 11.40
N GLN A 235 21.99 -31.22 12.33
CA GLN A 235 20.79 -31.35 13.15
C GLN A 235 20.73 -30.26 14.24
N PRO A 236 19.53 -29.79 14.62
CA PRO A 236 19.36 -28.91 15.77
C PRO A 236 19.61 -29.68 17.07
N ILE A 237 20.27 -29.02 18.01
CA ILE A 237 20.46 -29.51 19.37
C ILE A 237 19.38 -28.85 20.23
N PHE A 238 18.36 -29.61 20.61
CA PHE A 238 17.18 -29.06 21.30
C PHE A 238 17.46 -28.48 22.70
N CYS A 239 18.61 -28.75 23.31
CA CYS A 239 19.02 -28.10 24.56
C CYS A 239 19.81 -26.80 24.34
N ASP A 240 20.24 -26.51 23.11
CA ASP A 240 20.95 -25.28 22.78
C ASP A 240 19.95 -24.14 22.52
N ARG A 241 20.14 -23.02 23.21
CA ARG A 241 19.24 -21.87 23.12
C ARG A 241 19.30 -21.18 21.75
N ARG A 242 20.45 -21.22 21.06
CA ARG A 242 20.58 -20.58 19.74
C ARG A 242 19.87 -21.40 18.68
N ASP A 243 19.96 -22.73 18.77
CA ASP A 243 19.25 -23.64 17.85
C ASP A 243 17.73 -23.55 18.03
N GLN A 244 17.24 -23.53 19.28
CA GLN A 244 15.83 -23.29 19.57
C GLN A 244 15.37 -21.94 19.00
N PHE A 245 16.11 -20.87 19.28
CA PHE A 245 15.77 -19.55 18.75
C PHE A 245 15.82 -19.50 17.22
N THR A 246 16.76 -20.22 16.59
CA THR A 246 16.83 -20.34 15.13
C THR A 246 15.60 -21.03 14.57
N LEU A 247 15.10 -22.09 15.20
CA LEU A 247 13.84 -22.74 14.81
C LEU A 247 12.64 -21.79 14.95
N THR A 248 12.56 -21.02 16.04
CA THR A 248 11.55 -19.97 16.22
C THR A 248 11.63 -18.92 15.10
N CYS A 249 12.82 -18.46 14.75
CA CYS A 249 13.04 -17.53 13.65
C CYS A 249 12.59 -18.14 12.30
N ILE A 250 12.95 -19.39 12.02
CA ILE A 250 12.56 -20.10 10.80
C ILE A 250 11.03 -20.17 10.71
N ARG A 251 10.35 -20.57 11.79
CA ARG A 251 8.88 -20.64 11.84
C ARG A 251 8.27 -19.28 11.50
N ARG A 252 8.79 -18.19 12.08
CA ARG A 252 8.31 -16.84 11.79
C ARG A 252 8.55 -16.43 10.34
N VAL A 253 9.73 -16.70 9.78
CA VAL A 253 10.04 -16.43 8.36
C VAL A 253 9.06 -17.17 7.45
N GLN A 254 8.76 -18.45 7.74
CA GLN A 254 7.81 -19.24 6.97
C GLN A 254 6.39 -18.65 7.04
N LEU A 255 5.93 -18.26 8.24
CA LEU A 255 4.64 -17.58 8.39
C LEU A 255 4.59 -16.27 7.61
N ASP A 256 5.66 -15.45 7.64
CA ASP A 256 5.74 -14.24 6.82
C ASP A 256 5.66 -14.57 5.32
N VAL A 257 6.36 -15.60 4.83
CA VAL A 257 6.27 -16.04 3.42
C VAL A 257 4.84 -16.43 3.02
N MET A 258 4.12 -17.14 3.90
CA MET A 258 2.74 -17.59 3.67
C MET A 258 1.76 -16.41 3.65
N TRP A 259 1.88 -15.50 4.62
CA TRP A 259 1.03 -14.31 4.76
C TRP A 259 1.35 -13.18 3.78
N ALA A 260 2.30 -13.38 2.86
CA ALA A 260 2.45 -12.55 1.67
C ALA A 260 1.25 -12.63 0.69
N ARG A 261 0.32 -13.57 0.91
CA ARG A 261 -0.90 -13.77 0.12
C ARG A 261 -2.16 -13.60 0.97
N GLU A 262 -3.19 -13.03 0.35
CA GLU A 262 -4.50 -12.85 0.98
C GLU A 262 -5.22 -14.20 1.23
N PRO A 263 -5.95 -14.35 2.35
CA PRO A 263 -6.62 -15.62 2.71
C PRO A 263 -7.52 -16.17 1.61
N HIS A 264 -8.28 -15.30 0.94
CA HIS A 264 -9.16 -15.69 -0.16
C HIS A 264 -8.37 -16.26 -1.35
N THR A 265 -7.18 -15.72 -1.64
CA THR A 265 -6.35 -16.22 -2.74
C THR A 265 -5.88 -17.64 -2.45
N VAL A 266 -5.50 -17.93 -1.21
CA VAL A 266 -4.98 -19.24 -0.82
C VAL A 266 -6.09 -20.28 -0.81
N SER A 267 -7.21 -19.98 -0.15
CA SER A 267 -8.37 -20.87 -0.09
C SER A 267 -8.96 -21.17 -1.48
N SER A 268 -9.12 -20.15 -2.33
CA SER A 268 -9.64 -20.31 -3.69
C SER A 268 -8.71 -21.16 -4.57
N ASN A 269 -7.40 -20.88 -4.56
CA ASN A 269 -6.44 -21.68 -5.31
C ASN A 269 -6.39 -23.12 -4.80
N TRP A 270 -6.42 -23.33 -3.48
CA TRP A 270 -6.38 -24.67 -2.89
C TRP A 270 -7.63 -25.48 -3.23
N ALA A 271 -8.81 -24.88 -3.13
CA ALA A 271 -10.06 -25.52 -3.54
C ALA A 271 -10.03 -25.92 -5.02
N ARG A 272 -9.52 -25.02 -5.87
CA ARG A 272 -9.34 -25.31 -7.30
C ARG A 272 -8.33 -26.44 -7.53
N THR A 273 -7.18 -26.43 -6.86
CA THR A 273 -6.18 -27.51 -6.98
C THR A 273 -6.80 -28.87 -6.64
N LYS A 274 -7.63 -28.97 -5.59
CA LYS A 274 -8.32 -30.22 -5.25
C LYS A 274 -9.30 -30.65 -6.33
N ALA A 275 -10.14 -29.73 -6.82
CA ALA A 275 -11.14 -30.03 -7.84
C ALA A 275 -10.48 -30.48 -9.16
N ASP A 276 -9.47 -29.73 -9.62
CA ASP A 276 -8.74 -30.05 -10.84
C ASP A 276 -7.98 -31.38 -10.70
N TYR A 277 -7.34 -31.64 -9.54
CA TYR A 277 -6.69 -32.92 -9.25
C TYR A 277 -7.67 -34.09 -9.33
N GLN A 278 -8.83 -33.97 -8.68
CA GLN A 278 -9.85 -35.03 -8.69
C GLN A 278 -10.36 -35.28 -10.11
N MET A 279 -10.60 -34.24 -10.89
CA MET A 279 -11.05 -34.36 -12.28
C MET A 279 -9.98 -35.04 -13.15
N VAL A 280 -8.71 -34.66 -13.02
CA VAL A 280 -7.62 -35.29 -13.77
C VAL A 280 -7.48 -36.77 -13.39
N MET A 281 -7.44 -37.11 -12.10
CA MET A 281 -7.27 -38.50 -11.65
C MET A 281 -8.46 -39.40 -11.98
N THR A 282 -9.67 -38.82 -12.11
CA THR A 282 -10.86 -39.58 -12.48
C THR A 282 -10.94 -39.81 -13.99
N ASN A 283 -10.52 -38.83 -14.79
CA ASN A 283 -10.77 -38.83 -16.24
C ASN A 283 -9.55 -39.20 -17.09
N LEU A 284 -8.33 -39.09 -16.56
CA LEU A 284 -7.10 -39.30 -17.30
C LEU A 284 -6.21 -40.34 -16.59
N SER A 285 -5.49 -41.14 -17.37
CA SER A 285 -4.49 -42.08 -16.87
C SER A 285 -3.15 -41.39 -16.57
N VAL A 286 -3.19 -40.23 -15.92
CA VAL A 286 -2.00 -39.49 -15.48
C VAL A 286 -1.68 -39.92 -14.06
N SER A 287 -0.41 -40.27 -13.78
CA SER A 287 -0.02 -40.62 -12.41
C SER A 287 0.02 -39.37 -11.50
N PRO A 288 -0.34 -39.49 -10.21
CA PRO A 288 -0.26 -38.39 -9.27
C PRO A 288 1.13 -37.72 -9.22
N GLU A 289 2.20 -38.51 -9.32
CA GLU A 289 3.60 -38.04 -9.28
C GLU A 289 3.99 -37.26 -10.53
N ALA A 290 3.34 -37.53 -11.67
CA ALA A 290 3.55 -36.77 -12.90
C ALA A 290 2.75 -35.45 -12.92
N PHE A 291 1.64 -35.39 -12.16
CA PHE A 291 0.75 -34.22 -12.15
C PHE A 291 1.09 -33.21 -11.04
N LEU A 292 1.46 -33.69 -9.85
CA LEU A 292 1.80 -32.82 -8.71
C LEU A 292 3.31 -32.77 -8.49
N PRO A 293 3.87 -31.60 -8.13
CA PRO A 293 5.28 -31.50 -7.81
C PRO A 293 5.61 -32.21 -6.50
N GLN A 294 6.74 -32.92 -6.45
CA GLN A 294 7.28 -33.41 -5.20
C GLN A 294 7.79 -32.21 -4.37
N LEU A 295 7.26 -32.06 -3.16
CA LEU A 295 7.68 -31.02 -2.23
C LEU A 295 8.95 -31.41 -1.47
N GLY A 296 9.73 -30.41 -1.08
CA GLY A 296 11.01 -30.59 -0.41
C GLY A 296 12.20 -30.49 -1.37
N ASN A 297 13.36 -30.90 -0.87
CA ASN A 297 14.61 -30.96 -1.62
C ASN A 297 15.38 -32.20 -1.17
N THR A 298 16.04 -32.87 -2.10
CA THR A 298 16.92 -34.00 -1.82
C THR A 298 18.33 -33.54 -1.41
N GLU A 299 18.73 -32.35 -1.84
CA GLU A 299 20.03 -31.76 -1.51
C GLU A 299 19.96 -30.86 -0.28
N LEU A 300 20.93 -31.00 0.60
CA LEU A 300 21.07 -30.18 1.80
C LEU A 300 21.80 -28.88 1.45
N ARG A 301 21.03 -27.85 1.08
CA ARG A 301 21.52 -26.50 0.77
C ARG A 301 20.44 -25.44 0.93
N ASP A 302 20.82 -24.22 1.28
CA ASP A 302 19.92 -23.06 1.27
C ASP A 302 19.68 -22.57 -0.16
N ARG A 303 18.57 -22.99 -0.77
CA ARG A 303 18.19 -22.60 -2.14
C ARG A 303 17.26 -21.38 -2.23
N VAL A 304 16.75 -20.90 -1.10
CA VAL A 304 15.74 -19.82 -1.06
C VAL A 304 16.25 -18.53 -0.43
N GLY A 305 17.44 -18.58 0.18
CA GLY A 305 18.00 -17.48 0.97
C GLY A 305 17.39 -17.40 2.37
N MET A 306 17.08 -18.55 2.98
CA MET A 306 16.58 -18.63 4.35
C MET A 306 17.57 -17.98 5.32
N GLY A 307 18.88 -18.20 5.16
CA GLY A 307 19.90 -17.56 6.01
C GLY A 307 19.85 -16.02 5.95
N ALA A 308 19.68 -15.47 4.75
CA ALA A 308 19.51 -14.02 4.57
C ALA A 308 18.20 -13.51 5.20
N ALA A 309 17.11 -14.28 5.12
CA ALA A 309 15.84 -13.95 5.75
C ALA A 309 15.93 -13.98 7.28
N LEU A 310 16.62 -14.97 7.86
CA LEU A 310 16.89 -15.05 9.30
C LEU A 310 17.69 -13.84 9.78
N ALA A 311 18.76 -13.47 9.08
CA ALA A 311 19.52 -12.26 9.41
C ALA A 311 18.64 -11.00 9.36
N THR A 312 17.77 -10.90 8.35
CA THR A 312 16.82 -9.78 8.20
C THR A 312 15.81 -9.74 9.33
N LEU A 313 15.22 -10.88 9.69
CA LEU A 313 14.26 -10.99 10.77
C LEU A 313 14.89 -10.67 12.13
N VAL A 314 16.07 -11.20 12.45
CA VAL A 314 16.78 -10.88 13.71
C VAL A 314 17.13 -9.40 13.79
N THR A 315 17.49 -8.75 12.66
CA THR A 315 17.73 -7.29 12.68
C THR A 315 16.48 -6.49 13.06
N SER A 316 15.27 -7.03 12.86
CA SER A 316 14.03 -6.37 13.24
C SER A 316 13.90 -6.17 14.75
N LEU A 317 14.60 -6.95 15.58
CA LEU A 317 14.57 -6.83 17.04
C LEU A 317 15.40 -5.66 17.59
N ARG A 318 16.20 -4.99 16.75
CA ARG A 318 16.99 -3.82 17.17
C ARG A 318 16.09 -2.68 17.61
N ALA A 319 16.56 -1.87 18.56
CA ALA A 319 15.84 -0.67 19.00
C ALA A 319 15.64 0.33 17.85
N GLY A 320 14.41 0.83 17.70
CA GLY A 320 14.10 1.92 16.78
C GLY A 320 14.45 3.28 17.38
N ARG A 321 14.48 4.33 16.54
CA ARG A 321 14.61 5.72 17.04
C ARG A 321 13.32 6.26 17.63
N ASN A 322 12.19 5.90 17.04
CA ASN A 322 10.85 6.42 17.35
C ASN A 322 9.87 5.30 17.74
N SER A 323 10.38 4.08 17.99
CA SER A 323 9.58 2.87 18.26
C SER A 323 10.45 1.85 18.99
N THR A 324 9.82 0.93 19.74
CA THR A 324 10.51 -0.14 20.50
C THR A 324 11.48 -0.93 19.63
N ASN A 325 11.03 -1.29 18.43
CA ASN A 325 11.84 -2.00 17.44
C ASN A 325 12.00 -1.20 16.14
N ILE A 326 13.00 -1.52 15.32
CA ILE A 326 13.17 -0.87 14.02
C ILE A 326 11.96 -1.14 13.10
N GLN A 327 11.60 -0.13 12.31
CA GLN A 327 10.54 -0.28 11.30
C GLN A 327 11.03 -1.00 10.03
N VAL A 328 10.09 -1.49 9.23
CA VAL A 328 10.31 -2.23 7.97
C VAL A 328 11.26 -1.50 7.01
N ASP A 329 11.20 -0.18 6.91
CA ASP A 329 12.05 0.61 6.02
C ASP A 329 13.51 0.70 6.45
N THR A 330 13.80 0.46 7.73
CA THR A 330 15.15 0.28 8.24
C THR A 330 15.58 -1.18 8.07
N MET A 331 14.70 -2.13 8.42
CA MET A 331 14.95 -3.57 8.27
C MET A 331 15.28 -3.96 6.82
N ARG A 332 14.59 -3.38 5.82
CA ARG A 332 14.84 -3.68 4.39
C ARG A 332 16.27 -3.35 3.93
N LYS A 333 17.02 -2.52 4.66
CA LYS A 333 18.43 -2.21 4.35
C LYS A 333 19.33 -3.43 4.54
N THR A 334 18.91 -4.41 5.36
CA THR A 334 19.62 -5.69 5.51
C THR A 334 19.75 -6.40 4.17
N ARG A 335 18.71 -6.37 3.34
CA ARG A 335 18.74 -6.87 1.95
C ARG A 335 19.87 -6.25 1.14
N THR A 336 20.06 -4.93 1.24
CA THR A 336 21.01 -4.18 0.42
C THR A 336 22.47 -4.53 0.73
N TRP A 337 22.86 -4.67 1.99
CA TRP A 337 24.24 -5.03 2.27
C TRP A 337 24.50 -6.51 1.95
N ILE A 338 23.52 -7.41 2.16
CA ILE A 338 23.65 -8.82 1.78
C ILE A 338 23.83 -8.96 0.27
N SER A 339 23.04 -8.24 -0.52
CA SER A 339 23.20 -8.25 -1.98
C SER A 339 24.56 -7.72 -2.40
N ASN A 340 25.00 -6.60 -1.83
CA ASN A 340 26.31 -6.02 -2.15
C ASN A 340 27.46 -6.96 -1.75
N ALA A 341 27.33 -7.68 -0.63
CA ALA A 341 28.33 -8.65 -0.19
C ALA A 341 28.36 -9.89 -1.10
N HIS A 342 27.20 -10.33 -1.59
CA HIS A 342 27.09 -11.41 -2.57
C HIS A 342 27.72 -11.02 -3.91
N ASP A 343 27.39 -9.83 -4.41
CA ASP A 343 27.95 -9.30 -5.67
C ASP A 343 29.45 -8.93 -5.55
N ALA A 344 29.99 -8.82 -4.33
CA ALA A 344 31.42 -8.69 -4.10
C ALA A 344 32.15 -10.04 -3.94
N GLY A 345 31.39 -11.13 -3.82
CA GLY A 345 31.89 -12.47 -3.54
C GLY A 345 32.21 -13.28 -4.80
N GLN A 346 32.53 -14.56 -4.58
CA GLN A 346 32.89 -15.52 -5.64
C GLN A 346 31.74 -15.78 -6.65
N GLU A 347 30.49 -15.57 -6.24
CA GLU A 347 29.30 -15.82 -7.05
C GLU A 347 28.86 -14.60 -7.88
N TYR A 348 29.69 -13.56 -7.98
CA TYR A 348 29.44 -12.41 -8.83
C TYR A 348 29.24 -12.83 -10.29
N SER A 349 28.14 -12.36 -10.90
CA SER A 349 27.86 -12.53 -12.32
C SER A 349 27.71 -11.17 -13.01
N CYS A 350 28.22 -11.08 -14.23
CA CYS A 350 28.12 -9.89 -15.09
C CYS A 350 27.10 -10.08 -16.24
N GLU A 351 26.23 -11.08 -16.13
CA GLU A 351 25.20 -11.33 -17.12
C GLU A 351 24.15 -10.20 -17.13
N SER A 352 23.76 -9.76 -18.32
CA SER A 352 22.77 -8.71 -18.48
C SER A 352 21.74 -9.06 -19.54
N VAL A 353 20.47 -8.74 -19.25
CA VAL A 353 19.36 -8.88 -20.16
C VAL A 353 18.99 -7.50 -20.68
N VAL A 354 19.05 -7.34 -22.00
CA VAL A 354 18.57 -6.15 -22.70
C VAL A 354 17.19 -6.47 -23.26
N GLY A 355 16.16 -5.88 -22.68
CA GLY A 355 14.83 -5.87 -23.31
C GLY A 355 14.75 -4.73 -24.31
N LEU A 356 14.13 -4.96 -25.47
CA LEU A 356 13.73 -3.88 -26.38
C LEU A 356 12.95 -2.83 -25.57
N ASP A 357 13.44 -1.59 -25.57
CA ASP A 357 12.93 -0.41 -24.84
C ASP A 357 13.00 -0.42 -23.30
N ARG A 358 13.81 -1.26 -22.65
CA ARG A 358 13.99 -1.22 -21.19
C ARG A 358 15.44 -0.98 -20.78
N ALA A 359 15.61 -0.29 -19.64
CA ALA A 359 16.90 -0.13 -18.99
C ALA A 359 17.57 -1.51 -18.78
N LYS A 360 18.87 -1.57 -19.03
CA LYS A 360 19.71 -2.77 -18.86
C LYS A 360 19.42 -3.43 -17.51
N GLN A 361 18.95 -4.67 -17.53
CA GLN A 361 18.72 -5.47 -16.31
C GLN A 361 19.89 -6.41 -16.11
N TYR A 362 20.34 -6.58 -14.87
CA TYR A 362 21.41 -7.51 -14.52
C TYR A 362 20.80 -8.80 -13.96
N VAL A 363 21.38 -9.93 -14.34
CA VAL A 363 21.04 -11.24 -13.78
C VAL A 363 21.94 -11.45 -12.55
N THR A 364 21.33 -11.84 -11.43
CA THR A 364 22.06 -12.13 -10.19
C THR A 364 21.56 -13.46 -9.62
N SER A 365 22.49 -14.29 -9.14
CA SER A 365 22.20 -15.51 -8.40
C SER A 365 21.82 -15.22 -6.94
N CYS A 366 21.95 -13.97 -6.48
CA CYS A 366 21.65 -13.60 -5.10
C CYS A 366 20.17 -13.86 -4.75
N HIS A 367 19.93 -14.75 -3.78
CA HIS A 367 18.59 -15.12 -3.33
C HIS A 367 17.74 -13.94 -2.81
N THR A 368 18.36 -12.83 -2.41
CA THR A 368 17.65 -11.65 -1.89
C THR A 368 16.79 -10.92 -2.93
N PHE A 369 17.09 -11.12 -4.22
CA PHE A 369 16.25 -10.66 -5.34
C PHE A 369 15.22 -11.71 -5.78
N GLY A 370 15.29 -12.92 -5.22
CA GLY A 370 14.43 -14.04 -5.55
C GLY A 370 12.97 -13.87 -5.10
N LYS A 371 12.07 -14.58 -5.78
CA LYS A 371 10.63 -14.57 -5.51
C LYS A 371 10.29 -14.96 -4.06
N TRP A 372 11.03 -15.92 -3.48
CA TRP A 372 10.81 -16.40 -2.12
C TRP A 372 11.16 -15.31 -1.09
N TYR A 373 12.34 -14.71 -1.19
CA TYR A 373 12.75 -13.62 -0.30
C TYR A 373 11.85 -12.39 -0.46
N GLY A 374 11.39 -12.10 -1.68
CA GLY A 374 10.37 -11.07 -1.93
C GLY A 374 9.04 -11.32 -1.21
N ARG A 375 8.61 -12.59 -1.06
CA ARG A 375 7.43 -12.94 -0.27
C ARG A 375 7.67 -12.74 1.22
N PHE A 376 8.79 -13.25 1.73
CA PHE A 376 9.18 -13.01 3.12
C PHE A 376 9.12 -11.52 3.45
N MET A 377 9.77 -10.66 2.66
CA MET A 377 9.76 -9.21 2.88
C MET A 377 8.37 -8.59 2.83
N ARG A 378 7.49 -9.09 1.95
CA ARG A 378 6.10 -8.64 1.87
C ARG A 378 5.31 -9.04 3.11
N GLY A 379 5.41 -10.30 3.55
CA GLY A 379 4.74 -10.77 4.76
C GLY A 379 5.23 -10.09 6.02
N ALA A 380 6.55 -9.96 6.18
CA ALA A 380 7.16 -9.25 7.29
C ALA A 380 6.66 -7.78 7.34
N ARG A 381 6.50 -7.14 6.18
CA ARG A 381 5.90 -5.79 6.10
C ARG A 381 4.44 -5.77 6.55
N LEU A 382 3.64 -6.75 6.13
CA LEU A 382 2.22 -6.85 6.49
C LEU A 382 2.04 -7.11 8.00
N ARG A 383 2.89 -7.94 8.58
CA ARG A 383 2.92 -8.27 10.01
C ARG A 383 3.35 -7.10 10.88
N MET A 384 4.50 -6.48 10.57
CA MET A 384 5.06 -5.38 11.36
C MET A 384 4.28 -4.07 11.20
N GLY A 385 3.53 -3.93 10.10
CA GLY A 385 2.94 -2.66 9.69
C GLY A 385 4.00 -1.61 9.33
N MET A 386 3.54 -0.40 9.04
CA MET A 386 4.41 0.75 8.76
C MET A 386 3.79 2.03 9.28
N VAL A 387 4.23 2.48 10.44
CA VAL A 387 3.85 3.79 11.00
C VAL A 387 4.72 4.88 10.40
N ARG A 388 4.14 5.76 9.58
CA ARG A 388 4.86 6.90 8.99
C ARG A 388 4.64 8.16 9.80
N LYS A 389 5.50 8.42 10.80
CA LYS A 389 5.57 9.74 11.44
C LYS A 389 6.28 10.72 10.51
N GLN A 390 5.54 11.73 10.08
CA GLN A 390 5.91 12.63 9.01
C GLN A 390 6.07 14.04 9.60
N ASN A 391 7.16 14.75 9.27
CA ASN A 391 7.35 16.11 9.80
C ASN A 391 6.24 17.04 9.33
N GLU A 392 5.77 17.95 10.17
CA GLU A 392 4.72 18.88 9.78
C GLU A 392 5.19 19.91 8.75
N ALA A 393 4.25 20.37 7.92
CA ALA A 393 4.53 21.40 6.92
C ALA A 393 4.62 22.77 7.59
N LEU A 394 5.69 23.51 7.29
CA LEU A 394 5.87 24.87 7.80
C LEU A 394 5.08 25.85 6.92
N THR A 395 3.86 26.20 7.31
CA THR A 395 3.03 27.15 6.55
C THR A 395 3.65 28.55 6.53
N SER A 396 3.27 29.37 5.54
CA SER A 396 3.74 30.76 5.42
C SER A 396 3.44 31.58 6.69
N SER A 397 2.27 31.39 7.31
CA SER A 397 1.89 32.04 8.56
C SER A 397 2.78 31.65 9.74
N VAL A 398 3.10 30.36 9.88
CA VAL A 398 4.01 29.88 10.93
C VAL A 398 5.44 30.38 10.68
N ALA A 399 5.90 30.38 9.42
CA ALA A 399 7.21 30.92 9.06
C ALA A 399 7.34 32.42 9.39
N LEU A 400 6.29 33.21 9.13
CA LEU A 400 6.24 34.62 9.53
C LEU A 400 6.30 34.80 11.05
N ALA A 401 5.52 34.02 11.81
CA ALA A 401 5.56 34.06 13.27
C ALA A 401 6.96 33.70 13.81
N VAL A 402 7.65 32.72 13.20
CA VAL A 402 9.04 32.41 13.52
C VAL A 402 9.97 33.58 13.19
N CYS A 403 9.79 34.24 12.05
CA CYS A 403 10.56 35.44 11.69
C CYS A 403 10.31 36.61 12.65
N GLU A 404 9.08 36.82 13.12
CA GLU A 404 8.71 37.85 14.10
C GLU A 404 9.43 37.61 15.43
N VAL A 405 9.34 36.40 15.97
CA VAL A 405 10.04 36.02 17.21
C VAL A 405 11.56 36.14 17.04
N ALA A 406 12.10 35.69 15.92
CA ALA A 406 13.53 35.79 15.64
C ALA A 406 13.98 37.26 15.51
N GLU A 407 13.17 38.13 14.92
CA GLU A 407 13.43 39.56 14.81
C GLU A 407 13.52 40.19 16.20
N SER A 408 12.51 39.97 17.06
CA SER A 408 12.53 40.52 18.42
C SER A 408 13.77 40.05 19.19
N ARG A 409 14.11 38.77 19.11
CA ARG A 409 15.32 38.23 19.76
C ARG A 409 16.61 38.78 19.19
N TRP A 410 16.68 38.98 17.87
CA TRP A 410 17.87 39.50 17.20
C TRP A 410 18.13 40.98 17.54
N GLN A 411 17.07 41.77 17.71
CA GLN A 411 17.16 43.18 18.11
C GLN A 411 17.53 43.35 19.59
N LEU A 412 17.01 42.48 20.47
CA LEU A 412 17.25 42.54 21.91
C LEU A 412 18.59 41.92 22.33
N SER A 413 19.16 41.02 21.52
CA SER A 413 20.41 40.34 21.86
C SER A 413 21.63 41.21 21.60
N SER A 414 22.49 41.36 22.62
CA SER A 414 23.84 41.90 22.49
C SER A 414 24.89 40.82 22.21
N ASP A 415 24.51 39.54 22.27
CA ASP A 415 25.41 38.40 22.01
C ASP A 415 25.48 38.12 20.50
N GLU A 416 26.65 38.40 19.93
CA GLU A 416 26.92 38.22 18.51
C GLU A 416 26.90 36.75 18.07
N GLU A 417 27.22 35.79 18.95
CA GLU A 417 27.13 34.35 18.61
C GLU A 417 25.66 33.92 18.51
N MET A 418 24.82 34.38 19.45
CA MET A 418 23.38 34.17 19.37
C MET A 418 22.79 34.81 18.11
N ARG A 419 23.18 36.04 17.77
CA ARG A 419 22.71 36.73 16.55
C ARG A 419 23.11 35.98 15.30
N GLU A 420 24.36 35.55 15.19
CA GLU A 420 24.85 34.71 14.09
C GLU A 420 24.02 33.43 13.94
N ASN A 421 23.75 32.75 15.06
CA ASN A 421 22.99 31.50 15.04
C ASN A 421 21.51 31.72 14.66
N LEU A 422 20.89 32.83 15.07
CA LEU A 422 19.54 33.22 14.65
C LEU A 422 19.50 33.56 13.15
N GLU A 423 20.44 34.39 12.69
CA GLU A 423 20.56 34.76 11.27
C GLU A 423 20.70 33.52 10.39
N ASP A 424 21.60 32.61 10.75
CA ASP A 424 21.78 31.36 10.01
C ASP A 424 20.53 30.49 10.03
N THR A 425 19.90 30.33 11.19
CA THR A 425 18.72 29.47 11.35
C THR A 425 17.55 29.97 10.50
N VAL A 426 17.27 31.27 10.53
CA VAL A 426 16.17 31.87 9.76
C VAL A 426 16.52 31.92 8.28
N CYS A 427 17.76 32.27 7.92
CA CYS A 427 18.22 32.23 6.53
C CYS A 427 18.09 30.81 5.94
N PHE A 428 18.44 29.78 6.72
CA PHE A 428 18.31 28.39 6.32
C PHE A 428 16.84 28.02 6.09
N MET A 429 15.96 28.36 7.03
CA MET A 429 14.52 28.12 6.94
C MET A 429 13.92 28.78 5.69
N LEU A 430 14.20 30.07 5.47
CA LEU A 430 13.66 30.83 4.35
C LEU A 430 14.20 30.35 3.00
N ALA A 431 15.50 30.06 2.89
CA ALA A 431 16.07 29.50 1.66
C ALA A 431 15.47 28.10 1.35
N ALA A 432 15.30 27.26 2.36
CA ALA A 432 14.67 25.94 2.21
C ALA A 432 13.21 26.04 1.76
N MET A 433 12.45 26.98 2.33
CA MET A 433 11.04 27.20 2.03
C MET A 433 10.85 27.83 0.64
N GLY A 434 11.49 28.98 0.40
CA GLY A 434 11.30 29.78 -0.81
C GLY A 434 11.76 29.08 -2.08
N ALA A 435 12.89 28.37 -2.02
CA ALA A 435 13.44 27.64 -3.17
C ALA A 435 13.06 26.15 -3.17
N GLY A 436 12.29 25.68 -2.19
CA GLY A 436 11.90 24.27 -2.07
C GLY A 436 13.09 23.30 -1.93
N LEU A 437 14.22 23.77 -1.40
CA LEU A 437 15.47 23.01 -1.28
C LEU A 437 15.38 21.94 -0.19
N ARG A 438 16.10 20.83 -0.35
CA ARG A 438 16.29 19.86 0.74
C ARG A 438 17.24 20.40 1.78
N GLY A 439 17.13 19.94 3.03
CA GLY A 439 18.08 20.37 4.07
C GLY A 439 19.55 19.98 3.83
N GLU A 440 19.87 19.07 2.91
CA GLU A 440 21.26 18.81 2.47
C GLU A 440 21.69 19.74 1.32
N GLU A 441 20.74 20.37 0.62
CA GLU A 441 20.99 21.27 -0.52
C GLU A 441 21.21 22.72 -0.05
N VAL A 442 20.51 23.18 1.00
CA VAL A 442 20.67 24.55 1.53
C VAL A 442 22.11 24.89 1.93
N PRO A 443 22.90 23.99 2.56
CA PRO A 443 24.31 24.23 2.81
C PRO A 443 25.16 24.49 1.56
N LEU A 444 24.70 24.13 0.35
CA LEU A 444 25.42 24.36 -0.92
C LEU A 444 25.43 25.84 -1.35
N LEU A 445 24.79 26.73 -0.60
CA LEU A 445 24.82 28.17 -0.87
C LEU A 445 26.26 28.70 -0.84
N SER A 446 26.71 29.15 -2.02
CA SER A 446 28.02 29.75 -2.22
C SER A 446 27.99 31.23 -1.87
N MET A 447 28.95 31.67 -1.06
CA MET A 447 29.15 33.10 -0.76
C MET A 447 29.51 33.91 -2.00
N GLU A 448 30.41 33.36 -2.83
CA GLU A 448 30.93 34.05 -4.01
C GLU A 448 29.81 34.32 -5.03
N GLY A 449 28.98 33.31 -5.30
CA GLY A 449 27.84 33.49 -6.20
C GLY A 449 26.78 34.44 -5.64
N LEU A 450 26.47 34.35 -4.34
CA LEU A 450 25.51 35.27 -3.70
C LEU A 450 25.97 36.72 -3.82
N LEU A 451 27.26 36.99 -3.58
CA LEU A 451 27.83 38.33 -3.70
C LEU A 451 27.88 38.83 -5.14
N ALA A 452 28.19 37.96 -6.10
CA ALA A 452 28.26 38.32 -7.51
C ALA A 452 26.94 38.91 -8.04
N PHE A 453 25.80 38.32 -7.66
CA PHE A 453 24.48 38.77 -8.09
C PHE A 453 23.77 39.68 -7.08
N TRP A 454 24.39 40.01 -5.93
CA TRP A 454 23.71 40.69 -4.83
C TRP A 454 23.19 42.07 -5.22
N GLU A 455 24.05 42.89 -5.82
CA GLU A 455 23.73 44.27 -6.20
C GLU A 455 22.80 44.33 -7.42
N GLU A 456 23.10 43.54 -8.45
CA GLU A 456 22.29 43.47 -9.66
C GLU A 456 20.84 43.06 -9.34
N SER A 457 20.67 41.99 -8.55
CA SER A 457 19.35 41.47 -8.19
C SER A 457 18.54 42.42 -7.28
N ARG A 458 19.23 43.30 -6.53
CA ARG A 458 18.62 44.36 -5.70
C ARG A 458 18.16 45.56 -6.54
N LEU A 459 18.89 45.89 -7.59
CA LEU A 459 18.62 47.04 -8.46
C LEU A 459 17.67 46.71 -9.63
N ALA A 460 17.40 45.43 -9.87
CA ALA A 460 16.43 44.99 -10.87
C ALA A 460 15.04 45.60 -10.64
N ALA A 461 14.30 45.81 -11.73
CA ALA A 461 12.92 46.34 -11.69
C ALA A 461 12.01 45.45 -10.83
N ASP A 462 12.07 44.14 -11.09
CA ASP A 462 11.54 43.11 -10.20
C ASP A 462 12.66 42.64 -9.28
N ARG A 463 12.65 43.06 -8.03
CA ARG A 463 13.72 42.73 -7.08
C ARG A 463 13.62 41.27 -6.64
N PHE A 464 14.75 40.58 -6.60
CA PHE A 464 14.84 39.18 -6.17
C PHE A 464 16.21 38.90 -5.53
N VAL A 465 16.35 37.80 -4.79
CA VAL A 465 17.61 37.20 -4.31
C VAL A 465 17.99 36.03 -5.19
N MET A 466 19.16 36.09 -5.83
CA MET A 466 19.69 34.95 -6.56
C MET A 466 20.41 33.99 -5.61
N LEU A 467 19.75 32.89 -5.24
CA LEU A 467 20.41 31.82 -4.50
C LEU A 467 21.35 31.05 -5.42
N THR A 468 22.65 31.09 -5.13
CA THR A 468 23.65 30.37 -5.91
C THR A 468 24.12 29.12 -5.17
N LEU A 469 23.79 27.95 -5.68
CA LEU A 469 24.18 26.67 -5.11
C LEU A 469 25.31 26.06 -5.92
N LYS A 470 26.39 25.64 -5.24
CA LYS A 470 27.54 25.00 -5.88
C LYS A 470 27.77 23.61 -5.31
N GLY A 471 27.83 22.60 -6.17
CA GLY A 471 28.31 21.28 -5.80
C GLY A 471 27.53 20.16 -6.45
N ARG A 472 27.66 18.95 -5.87
CA ARG A 472 27.02 17.75 -6.40
C ARG A 472 25.59 17.61 -5.89
N PHE A 473 24.65 17.64 -6.82
CA PHE A 473 23.25 17.34 -6.54
C PHE A 473 22.96 15.86 -6.73
N LYS A 474 21.99 15.34 -5.99
CA LYS A 474 21.59 13.93 -6.11
C LYS A 474 21.05 13.68 -7.52
N GLY A 475 21.64 12.70 -8.21
CA GLY A 475 21.27 12.35 -9.59
C GLY A 475 22.06 13.10 -10.66
N GLU A 476 22.99 13.97 -10.29
CA GLU A 476 23.91 14.63 -11.21
C GLU A 476 25.32 14.02 -11.10
N VAL A 477 26.00 13.91 -12.25
CA VAL A 477 27.33 13.31 -12.36
C VAL A 477 28.40 14.31 -11.92
N ASP A 478 28.28 15.56 -12.35
CA ASP A 478 29.27 16.62 -12.15
C ASP A 478 28.86 17.63 -11.07
N GLU A 479 29.83 18.39 -10.58
CA GLU A 479 29.56 19.59 -9.80
C GLU A 479 29.01 20.69 -10.71
N ARG A 480 27.84 21.23 -10.37
CA ARG A 480 27.19 22.28 -11.15
C ARG A 480 26.81 23.46 -10.27
N TRP A 481 26.65 24.59 -10.94
CA TRP A 481 26.03 25.76 -10.38
C TRP A 481 24.53 25.71 -10.66
N HIS A 482 23.73 25.93 -9.62
CA HIS A 482 22.30 26.11 -9.74
C HIS A 482 21.94 27.49 -9.22
N LEU A 483 21.27 28.27 -10.05
CA LEU A 483 20.82 29.62 -9.75
C LEU A 483 19.31 29.57 -9.52
N VAL A 484 18.86 29.96 -8.33
CA VAL A 484 17.44 29.92 -7.94
C VAL A 484 17.01 31.31 -7.48
N PRO A 485 16.23 32.05 -8.29
CA PRO A 485 15.75 33.37 -7.90
C PRO A 485 14.62 33.25 -6.87
N LEU A 486 14.69 34.07 -5.81
CA LEU A 486 13.64 34.28 -4.81
C LEU A 486 13.15 35.71 -4.88
N SER A 487 11.89 35.95 -5.21
CA SER A 487 11.37 37.33 -5.24
C SER A 487 11.47 37.98 -3.85
N ASP A 488 11.90 39.24 -3.82
CA ASP A 488 11.92 40.04 -2.59
C ASP A 488 10.49 40.29 -2.10
N ASN A 489 9.55 40.48 -3.03
CA ASN A 489 8.15 40.75 -2.76
C ASN A 489 7.32 39.50 -3.04
N SER A 490 7.09 38.70 -1.99
CA SER A 490 6.20 37.54 -2.07
C SER A 490 4.80 37.89 -1.57
N ARG A 491 3.76 37.20 -2.07
CA ARG A 491 2.38 37.34 -1.57
C ARG A 491 2.26 37.03 -0.07
N SER A 492 3.11 36.13 0.43
CA SER A 492 3.18 35.79 1.85
C SER A 492 3.96 36.81 2.70
N GLY A 493 4.63 37.80 2.10
CA GLY A 493 5.38 38.82 2.85
C GLY A 493 6.61 38.28 3.57
N LEU A 494 7.15 37.11 3.18
CA LEU A 494 8.30 36.52 3.83
C LEU A 494 9.57 37.38 3.62
N PRO A 495 10.33 37.70 4.68
CA PRO A 495 11.45 38.64 4.63
C PRO A 495 12.76 38.01 4.11
N PHE A 496 12.74 37.46 2.88
CA PHE A 496 13.90 36.75 2.29
C PHE A 496 15.17 37.62 2.29
N ARG A 497 15.10 38.80 1.66
CA ARG A 497 16.27 39.68 1.52
C ARG A 497 16.83 40.18 2.84
N GLN A 498 15.96 40.50 3.79
CA GLN A 498 16.37 41.01 5.09
C GLN A 498 17.27 40.01 5.82
N TRP A 499 16.85 38.75 5.93
CA TRP A 499 17.60 37.73 6.67
C TRP A 499 18.83 37.23 5.90
N ILE A 500 18.72 37.02 4.59
CA ILE A 500 19.88 36.65 3.77
C ILE A 500 20.91 37.78 3.76
N GLY A 501 20.46 39.03 3.71
CA GLY A 501 21.30 40.22 3.74
C GLY A 501 22.02 40.39 5.08
N ARG A 502 21.37 40.09 6.21
CA ARG A 502 22.03 40.08 7.53
C ARG A 502 23.14 39.04 7.59
N ALA A 503 22.84 37.81 7.18
CA ALA A 503 23.84 36.73 7.15
C ALA A 503 25.03 37.14 6.26
N LEU A 504 24.79 37.65 5.05
CA LEU A 504 25.83 38.12 4.14
C LEU A 504 26.64 39.28 4.74
N ASN A 505 25.98 40.28 5.31
CA ASN A 505 26.65 41.42 5.95
C ASN A 505 27.59 40.94 7.06
N ARG A 506 27.12 40.03 7.93
CA ARG A 506 27.97 39.41 8.96
C ARG A 506 29.16 38.68 8.35
N ARG A 507 28.97 37.87 7.31
CA ARG A 507 30.09 37.16 6.65
C ARG A 507 31.12 38.13 6.09
N VAL A 508 30.69 39.18 5.39
CA VAL A 508 31.58 40.12 4.71
C VAL A 508 32.25 41.08 5.69
N HIS A 509 31.46 41.77 6.51
CA HIS A 509 31.93 42.91 7.29
C HIS A 509 32.41 42.52 8.69
N CYS A 510 31.77 41.56 9.35
CA CYS A 510 32.20 41.13 10.69
C CYS A 510 33.26 40.02 10.64
N GLN A 511 33.18 39.12 9.66
CA GLN A 511 34.07 37.95 9.56
C GLN A 511 35.13 38.08 8.46
N GLY A 512 35.06 39.11 7.60
CA GLY A 512 36.03 39.35 6.54
C GLY A 512 36.01 38.28 5.43
N ARG A 513 34.85 37.66 5.16
CA ARG A 513 34.71 36.52 4.26
C ARG A 513 33.91 36.86 3.00
N SER A 514 34.57 36.69 1.86
CA SER A 514 33.96 36.80 0.53
C SER A 514 33.86 35.46 -0.23
N LYS A 515 34.51 34.41 0.26
CA LYS A 515 34.58 33.09 -0.39
C LYS A 515 34.12 31.95 0.54
N GLY A 516 33.84 30.80 -0.07
CA GLY A 516 33.40 29.59 0.62
C GLY A 516 31.88 29.44 0.70
N TRP A 517 31.42 28.76 1.74
CA TRP A 517 30.00 28.46 1.96
C TRP A 517 29.37 29.51 2.87
N LEU A 518 28.09 29.82 2.63
CA LEU A 518 27.31 30.69 3.53
C LEU A 518 27.28 30.11 4.95
N PHE A 519 27.05 28.80 5.03
CA PHE A 519 27.02 28.02 6.27
C PHE A 519 28.29 27.18 6.41
N GLN A 520 29.28 27.67 7.13
CA GLN A 520 30.50 26.92 7.46
C GLN A 520 31.02 27.25 8.85
N ASN A 521 31.81 26.34 9.41
CA ASN A 521 32.52 26.58 10.65
C ASN A 521 33.77 27.45 10.44
N LYS A 522 34.47 27.77 11.54
CA LYS A 522 35.72 28.53 11.52
C LYS A 522 36.86 27.88 10.70
N GLN A 523 36.78 26.57 10.45
CA GLN A 523 37.76 25.80 9.67
C GLN A 523 37.40 25.72 8.17
N GLY A 524 36.29 26.33 7.73
CA GLY A 524 35.85 26.27 6.34
C GLY A 524 35.01 25.03 5.98
N ILE A 525 34.70 24.19 6.97
CA ILE A 525 33.88 23.00 6.77
C ILE A 525 32.41 23.40 6.74
N ARG A 526 31.71 22.99 5.69
CA ARG A 526 30.28 23.22 5.50
C ARG A 526 29.46 22.64 6.65
N LEU A 527 28.60 23.46 7.25
CA LEU A 527 27.71 23.07 8.34
C LEU A 527 26.41 22.47 7.80
N LYS A 528 25.88 21.47 8.50
CA LYS A 528 24.62 20.78 8.15
C LYS A 528 23.45 21.33 8.96
N PHE A 529 22.23 21.06 8.50
CA PHE A 529 20.98 21.49 9.15
C PHE A 529 20.93 21.15 10.66
N GLY A 530 21.52 20.03 11.09
CA GLY A 530 21.50 19.58 12.48
C GLY A 530 22.13 20.57 13.48
N ARG A 531 22.97 21.51 13.02
CA ARG A 531 23.48 22.62 13.85
C ARG A 531 22.36 23.61 14.24
N TYR A 532 21.45 23.88 13.31
CA TYR A 532 20.44 24.94 13.40
C TYR A 532 19.06 24.41 13.84
N ASP A 533 18.80 23.12 13.66
CA ASP A 533 17.53 22.46 14.00
C ASP A 533 17.09 22.69 15.47
N PRO A 534 17.97 22.65 16.49
CA PRO A 534 17.57 22.94 17.87
C PRO A 534 17.07 24.38 18.06
N THR A 535 17.76 25.36 17.48
CA THR A 535 17.36 26.77 17.55
C THR A 535 16.06 27.02 16.81
N PHE A 536 15.88 26.37 15.65
CA PHE A 536 14.62 26.42 14.92
C PHE A 536 13.44 25.91 15.76
N ARG A 537 13.59 24.78 16.48
CA ARG A 537 12.54 24.27 17.37
C ARG A 537 12.22 25.25 18.51
N VAL A 538 13.23 25.86 19.12
CA VAL A 538 13.03 26.89 20.15
C VAL A 538 12.26 28.10 19.60
N LEU A 539 12.50 28.48 18.34
CA LEU A 539 11.74 29.56 17.70
C LEU A 539 10.29 29.14 17.38
N ILE A 540 10.05 27.89 17.00
CA ILE A 540 8.69 27.34 16.81
C ILE A 540 7.91 27.33 18.13
N ASP A 541 8.53 26.91 19.25
CA ASP A 541 7.88 26.95 20.58
C ASP A 541 7.50 28.37 20.97
N ALA A 542 8.39 29.33 20.73
CA ALA A 542 8.12 30.73 21.02
C ALA A 542 7.07 31.34 20.07
N ALA A 543 7.05 30.94 18.80
CA ALA A 543 6.00 31.32 17.85
C ALA A 543 4.64 30.74 18.26
N ARG A 544 4.60 29.52 18.80
CA ARG A 544 3.40 28.90 19.38
C ARG A 544 2.88 29.67 20.58
N ALA A 545 3.78 30.10 21.48
CA ALA A 545 3.40 30.89 22.64
C ALA A 545 2.85 32.28 22.25
N LEU A 546 3.39 32.87 21.17
CA LEU A 546 2.94 34.18 20.67
C LEU A 546 1.62 34.08 19.89
N HIS A 547 1.45 33.03 19.08
CA HIS A 547 0.30 32.81 18.20
C HIS A 547 -0.31 31.39 18.36
N PRO A 548 -1.02 31.10 19.47
CA PRO A 548 -1.55 29.77 19.73
C PRO A 548 -2.55 29.25 18.67
N SER A 549 -3.25 30.16 17.98
CA SER A 549 -4.23 29.82 16.95
C SER A 549 -3.61 29.25 15.67
N LEU A 550 -2.31 29.49 15.41
CA LEU A 550 -1.63 29.03 14.19
C LEU A 550 -1.09 27.60 14.30
N LEU A 551 -0.91 27.10 15.53
CA LEU A 551 -0.22 25.84 15.82
C LEU A 551 -1.09 25.01 16.77
N PRO A 552 -1.85 24.02 16.25
CA PRO A 552 -2.70 23.17 17.07
C PRO A 552 -1.92 22.43 18.16
N ASP A 553 -2.51 22.27 19.35
CA ASP A 553 -1.88 21.60 20.50
C ASP A 553 -1.51 20.14 20.23
N ILE A 554 -2.20 19.49 19.28
CA ILE A 554 -1.92 18.10 18.88
C ILE A 554 -0.57 17.94 18.18
N VAL A 555 0.01 19.01 17.63
CA VAL A 555 1.29 18.96 16.91
C VAL A 555 2.42 19.21 17.90
N GLU A 556 3.33 18.25 18.05
CA GLU A 556 4.51 18.43 18.90
C GLU A 556 5.57 19.27 18.18
N THR A 557 6.35 20.07 18.91
CA THR A 557 7.46 20.82 18.30
C THR A 557 8.53 19.90 17.69
N GLY A 558 8.64 18.67 18.20
CA GLY A 558 9.47 17.62 17.60
C GLY A 558 9.06 17.23 16.17
N ASP A 559 7.82 17.52 15.76
CA ASP A 559 7.32 17.24 14.42
C ASP A 559 7.83 18.26 13.39
N TYR A 560 8.39 19.39 13.83
CA TYR A 560 9.06 20.35 12.97
C TYR A 560 10.56 20.09 12.89
N SER A 561 11.09 20.16 11.67
CA SER A 561 12.54 20.13 11.43
C SER A 561 12.92 20.87 10.14
N LEU A 562 14.02 21.62 10.20
CA LEU A 562 14.61 22.31 9.05
C LEU A 562 14.93 21.37 7.89
N TRP A 563 15.08 20.08 8.14
CA TRP A 563 15.41 19.11 7.10
C TRP A 563 14.27 18.91 6.08
N ARG A 564 13.01 18.96 6.52
CA ARG A 564 11.84 18.61 5.69
C ARG A 564 10.67 19.58 5.79
N SER A 565 10.42 20.20 6.94
CA SER A 565 9.23 21.03 7.15
C SER A 565 9.12 22.21 6.17
N PRO A 566 10.20 22.98 5.89
CA PRO A 566 10.15 24.05 4.90
C PRO A 566 9.86 23.56 3.48
N ARG A 567 10.51 22.47 3.03
CA ARG A 567 10.29 21.93 1.69
C ARG A 567 8.88 21.36 1.48
N ARG A 568 8.26 20.84 2.55
CA ARG A 568 6.92 20.25 2.48
C ARG A 568 5.85 21.26 2.09
N VAL A 569 6.03 22.53 2.43
CA VAL A 569 5.04 23.57 2.13
C VAL A 569 5.16 24.09 0.69
N ALA A 570 6.35 24.05 0.08
CA ALA A 570 6.61 24.76 -1.17
C ALA A 570 5.66 24.36 -2.32
N VAL A 571 5.33 23.07 -2.44
CA VAL A 571 4.39 22.60 -3.48
C VAL A 571 2.93 22.84 -3.09
N PRO A 572 2.44 22.39 -1.91
CA PRO A 572 1.08 22.69 -1.49
C PRO A 572 0.73 24.18 -1.50
N GLU A 573 1.64 25.05 -1.04
CA GLU A 573 1.45 26.49 -1.03
C GLU A 573 1.30 27.03 -2.46
N THR A 574 2.20 26.66 -3.37
CA THR A 574 2.09 27.11 -4.78
C THR A 574 0.84 26.57 -5.47
N THR A 575 0.39 25.36 -5.13
CA THR A 575 -0.89 24.80 -5.59
C THR A 575 -2.08 25.58 -5.03
N ASN A 576 -2.10 25.90 -3.74
CA ASN A 576 -3.16 26.67 -3.09
C ASN A 576 -3.27 28.12 -3.61
N GLN A 577 -2.21 28.62 -4.23
CA GLN A 577 -2.13 29.96 -4.81
C GLN A 577 -2.40 29.96 -6.33
N ASP A 578 -2.95 28.87 -6.88
CA ASP A 578 -3.28 28.69 -8.29
C ASP A 578 -2.11 28.90 -9.27
N VAL A 579 -0.87 28.64 -8.81
CA VAL A 579 0.30 28.66 -9.69
C VAL A 579 0.20 27.49 -10.67
N SER A 580 0.37 27.78 -11.97
CA SER A 580 0.32 26.75 -13.01
C SER A 580 1.27 25.58 -12.71
N GLU A 581 0.77 24.36 -12.85
CA GLU A 581 1.57 23.13 -12.69
C GLU A 581 2.82 23.15 -13.58
N LYS A 582 2.74 23.74 -14.79
CA LYS A 582 3.89 23.89 -15.70
C LYS A 582 5.02 24.71 -15.06
N VAL A 583 4.70 25.74 -14.29
CA VAL A 583 5.67 26.59 -13.58
C VAL A 583 6.21 25.86 -12.36
N ILE A 584 5.35 25.18 -11.59
CA ILE A 584 5.77 24.35 -10.45
C ILE A 584 6.74 23.26 -10.91
N GLU A 585 6.47 22.60 -12.05
CA GLU A 585 7.35 21.59 -12.63
C GLU A 585 8.65 22.18 -13.20
N LEU A 586 8.60 23.39 -13.76
CA LEU A 586 9.80 24.09 -14.25
C LEU A 586 10.75 24.42 -13.09
N VAL A 587 10.22 24.95 -11.99
CA VAL A 587 10.99 25.24 -10.78
C VAL A 587 11.45 23.94 -10.14
N ASN A 588 10.58 22.93 -9.99
CA ASN A 588 10.92 21.62 -9.42
C ASN A 588 11.53 20.64 -10.45
N ARG A 589 12.11 21.13 -11.55
CA ARG A 589 12.63 20.31 -12.67
C ARG A 589 13.60 19.22 -12.23
N TRP A 590 14.33 19.45 -11.14
CA TRP A 590 15.21 18.46 -10.51
C TRP A 590 14.49 17.16 -10.12
N ARG A 591 13.19 17.19 -9.79
CA ARG A 591 12.43 15.96 -9.44
C ARG A 591 12.33 14.99 -10.62
N LYS A 592 12.15 15.51 -11.84
CA LYS A 592 12.13 14.69 -13.08
C LYS A 592 13.51 14.12 -13.38
N LYS A 593 14.57 14.91 -13.17
CA LYS A 593 15.96 14.43 -13.26
C LYS A 593 16.27 13.33 -12.24
N GLU A 594 15.82 13.48 -11.00
CA GLU A 594 16.00 12.46 -9.96
C GLU A 594 15.18 11.19 -10.21
N ALA A 595 13.94 11.33 -10.71
CA ALA A 595 13.10 10.21 -11.07
C ALA A 595 13.73 9.36 -12.19
N ALA A 596 14.52 10.00 -13.07
CA ALA A 596 15.28 9.34 -14.12
C ALA A 596 16.46 8.49 -13.59
N LYS A 597 16.84 8.59 -12.31
CA LYS A 597 17.87 7.72 -11.67
C LYS A 597 19.18 7.59 -12.47
N GLY A 598 19.62 8.68 -13.10
CA GLY A 598 20.84 8.72 -13.92
C GLY A 598 20.64 8.35 -15.38
N SER A 599 19.43 8.00 -15.82
CA SER A 599 19.07 7.99 -17.24
C SER A 599 18.72 9.40 -17.72
N GLU A 600 18.69 9.60 -19.04
CA GLU A 600 18.24 10.86 -19.61
C GLU A 600 16.78 11.13 -19.17
N PRO A 601 16.50 12.28 -18.56
CA PRO A 601 15.16 12.60 -18.09
C PRO A 601 14.24 12.87 -19.29
N GLY A 602 13.08 12.21 -19.33
CA GLY A 602 12.03 12.45 -20.32
C GLY A 602 11.38 13.82 -20.16
N LEU A 603 12.11 14.87 -20.51
CA LEU A 603 11.64 16.24 -20.48
C LEU A 603 10.92 16.55 -21.81
N PRO A 604 9.83 17.33 -21.80
CA PRO A 604 9.26 17.88 -23.02
C PRO A 604 10.33 18.65 -23.81
N MET A 605 10.36 18.51 -25.14
CA MET A 605 11.40 19.14 -26.01
C MET A 605 11.64 20.62 -25.69
N ARG A 606 10.58 21.40 -25.45
CA ARG A 606 10.70 22.82 -25.06
C ARG A 606 11.60 23.05 -23.82
N GLN A 607 11.56 22.15 -22.83
CA GLN A 607 12.37 22.22 -21.61
C GLN A 607 13.82 21.77 -21.85
N ILE A 608 14.04 20.89 -22.83
CA ILE A 608 15.38 20.48 -23.28
C ILE A 608 16.06 21.69 -23.93
N TYR A 609 15.39 22.42 -24.81
CA TYR A 609 15.94 23.62 -25.46
C TYR A 609 16.11 24.83 -24.54
N THR A 610 15.31 24.97 -23.47
CA THR A 610 15.57 26.03 -22.46
C THR A 610 16.89 25.84 -21.71
N GLN A 611 17.51 24.65 -21.81
CA GLN A 611 18.80 24.35 -21.20
C GLN A 611 19.99 24.97 -21.97
N CYS A 612 19.78 25.44 -23.20
CA CYS A 612 20.82 25.94 -24.11
C CYS A 612 20.91 27.47 -24.21
N LEU A 613 20.14 28.25 -23.44
CA LEU A 613 20.20 29.72 -23.47
C LEU A 613 20.97 30.34 -22.29
N VAL A 614 22.02 29.65 -21.83
CA VAL A 614 23.09 30.29 -21.05
C VAL A 614 24.38 30.05 -21.83
N GLU A 615 24.44 30.65 -23.02
CA GLU A 615 25.71 30.83 -23.71
C GLU A 615 26.45 31.99 -23.05
N GLU A 616 27.73 31.75 -22.81
CA GLU A 616 28.71 32.74 -22.40
C GLU A 616 28.70 33.90 -23.40
N GLY A 617 28.44 35.12 -22.94
CA GLY A 617 28.72 36.32 -23.72
C GLY A 617 27.56 37.32 -23.79
N ASP A 618 27.88 38.51 -23.31
CA ASP A 618 27.28 39.80 -23.63
C ASP A 618 25.87 40.15 -23.11
N VAL A 619 25.91 41.15 -22.24
CA VAL A 619 24.86 42.13 -21.95
C VAL A 619 24.17 42.55 -23.25
N GLN A 620 22.96 42.06 -23.49
CA GLN A 620 21.97 42.77 -24.28
C GLN A 620 20.64 42.81 -23.56
N THR A 621 20.32 44.00 -23.06
CA THR A 621 18.99 44.45 -22.67
C THR A 621 17.98 44.08 -23.76
N VAL A 622 17.06 43.16 -23.45
CA VAL A 622 15.87 42.95 -24.29
C VAL A 622 14.86 44.03 -23.92
N ALA A 623 14.80 45.06 -24.76
CA ALA A 623 13.75 46.08 -24.72
C ALA A 623 12.38 45.44 -24.97
N CYS A 624 11.37 45.89 -24.22
CA CYS A 624 9.95 45.60 -24.49
C CYS A 624 9.60 46.02 -25.93
N PRO A 625 8.81 45.23 -26.67
CA PRO A 625 8.21 45.71 -27.91
C PRO A 625 7.16 46.77 -27.58
N GLU A 626 7.38 47.96 -28.12
CA GLU A 626 6.43 49.06 -28.14
C GLU A 626 5.10 48.60 -28.75
N ALA A 627 4.02 48.88 -28.04
CA ALA A 627 2.68 48.84 -28.60
C ALA A 627 2.58 49.92 -29.68
N THR A 628 2.33 49.52 -30.92
CA THR A 628 1.83 50.44 -31.95
C THR A 628 0.58 49.87 -32.61
N ASN A 629 -0.44 50.74 -32.59
CA ASN A 629 -1.79 50.71 -33.14
C ASN A 629 -2.83 49.79 -32.49
#